data_AF-A0A3S0DMN9-F1
#
_entry.id   AF-A0A3S0DMN9-F1
#
_cell.length_a   1.000
_cell.length_b   1.000
_cell.length_c   1.000
_cell.angle_alpha   90.00
_cell.angle_beta   90.00
_cell.angle_gamma   90.00
#
_symmetry.space_group_name_H-M   'P 1'
#
loop_
_entity.id
_entity.type
_entity.pdbx_description
1 polymer ?
#
loop_
_entity_poly.entity_id
_entity_poly.type
_entity_poly.pdbx_seq_one_letter_code
_entity_poly.pdbx_strand_id
1 'polypeptide(L)'
;MKSVATLMMAAFTILSVSVIAQDTTKQNVTKQETEKTTYVCPMHPDVIMDKSGKCPKCGRNLSPKEKMKMETMGIYECPAHPGVTSDKPGKCPKCGAKMNLSPKEKMKMGAMKTYTCPMHPDVASDKSGKCPKCGMELKEEAQSVQTYSCPNHPEITSDKPGKCSKCGTSLNLSPKEKMKMEVMKIYTCPMHSDVTSSKPGKCPKCGMEMKEKN
;
A
#
# COMPACT_ATOMS: atom_id res chain seq x y z
N MET A 1 64.63 12.51 71.34
CA MET A 1 65.37 12.97 70.15
C MET A 1 65.10 12.01 69.00
N LYS A 2 64.51 12.51 67.90
CA LYS A 2 64.64 12.00 66.51
C LYS A 2 63.97 10.62 66.28
N SER A 3 63.27 10.29 65.20
CA SER A 3 63.01 10.91 63.90
C SER A 3 62.08 9.95 63.13
N VAL A 4 61.17 10.52 62.33
CA VAL A 4 60.75 10.08 60.98
C VAL A 4 60.54 8.57 60.71
N ALA A 5 59.33 8.16 60.34
CA ALA A 5 59.04 7.46 59.08
C ALA A 5 57.56 7.08 58.97
N THR A 6 56.94 7.60 57.92
CA THR A 6 55.67 7.20 57.30
C THR A 6 55.62 5.71 56.97
N LEU A 7 54.51 5.00 57.24
CA LEU A 7 53.83 4.15 56.25
C LEU A 7 52.56 3.46 56.81
N MET A 8 51.58 3.31 55.90
CA MET A 8 50.55 2.27 55.81
C MET A 8 49.24 2.40 56.60
N MET A 9 48.20 2.67 55.80
CA MET A 9 46.97 1.87 55.71
C MET A 9 46.08 1.81 56.95
N ALA A 10 45.29 2.86 57.12
CA ALA A 10 44.00 2.74 57.80
C ALA A 10 42.97 2.19 56.79
N ALA A 11 42.74 0.89 56.83
CA ALA A 11 41.49 0.30 56.38
C ALA A 11 40.76 -0.12 57.65
N PHE A 12 39.64 0.52 57.94
CA PHE A 12 38.37 -0.10 58.34
C PHE A 12 37.40 0.98 58.83
N THR A 13 36.12 0.68 58.60
CA THR A 13 34.91 1.30 59.15
C THR A 13 34.36 2.50 58.38
N ILE A 14 33.06 2.68 58.10
CA ILE A 14 31.82 1.96 58.45
C ILE A 14 30.70 2.64 57.62
N LEU A 15 29.60 1.92 57.33
CA LEU A 15 28.21 2.37 57.04
C LEU A 15 27.99 3.65 56.21
N SER A 16 27.20 3.53 55.12
CA SER A 16 25.79 3.96 55.13
C SER A 16 25.14 3.80 53.75
N VAL A 17 23.91 3.28 53.80
CA VAL A 17 22.98 3.10 52.69
C VAL A 17 22.51 4.46 52.20
N SER A 18 22.46 4.69 50.88
CA SER A 18 21.37 5.42 50.24
C SER A 18 21.30 5.13 48.75
N VAL A 19 20.14 4.60 48.39
CA VAL A 19 19.54 4.48 47.07
C VAL A 19 19.80 5.71 46.21
N ILE A 20 20.35 5.49 45.01
CA ILE A 20 20.09 6.37 43.86
C ILE A 20 19.75 5.46 42.69
N ALA A 21 18.47 5.46 42.32
CA ALA A 21 18.02 4.93 41.04
C ALA A 21 18.73 5.69 39.92
N GLN A 22 19.49 4.98 39.10
CA GLN A 22 19.95 5.48 37.82
C GLN A 22 19.31 4.60 36.75
N ASP A 23 18.20 5.11 36.22
CA ASP A 23 17.66 4.73 34.93
C ASP A 23 18.83 4.67 33.94
N THR A 24 19.24 3.44 33.62
CA THR A 24 20.19 3.20 32.56
C THR A 24 19.48 3.57 31.28
N THR A 25 19.66 4.83 30.90
CA THR A 25 19.36 5.36 29.59
C THR A 25 20.15 4.51 28.61
N LYS A 26 19.53 3.42 28.15
CA LYS A 26 19.97 2.70 26.97
C LYS A 26 19.99 3.76 25.88
N GLN A 27 21.20 4.08 25.43
CA GLN A 27 21.43 4.84 24.22
C GLN A 27 20.76 4.07 23.08
N ASN A 28 19.49 4.38 22.86
CA ASN A 28 18.84 4.13 21.59
C ASN A 28 19.43 5.19 20.67
N VAL A 29 20.51 4.84 19.99
CA VAL A 29 20.90 5.51 18.75
C VAL A 29 19.73 5.25 17.81
N THR A 30 18.75 6.14 17.86
CA THR A 30 17.71 6.26 16.87
C THR A 30 18.44 6.58 15.58
N LYS A 31 18.58 5.55 14.76
CA LYS A 31 18.91 5.66 13.36
C LYS A 31 17.81 6.53 12.75
N GLN A 32 18.01 7.84 12.75
CA GLN A 32 17.21 8.77 11.96
C GLN A 32 17.56 8.47 10.50
N GLU A 33 16.80 7.55 9.94
CA GLU A 33 16.65 7.42 8.50
C GLU A 33 16.01 8.73 8.05
N THR A 34 16.86 9.67 7.63
CA THR A 34 16.42 10.90 6.98
C THR A 34 15.68 10.51 5.71
N GLU A 35 14.36 10.42 5.77
CA GLU A 35 13.50 10.41 4.59
C GLU A 35 13.83 11.68 3.79
N LYS A 36 14.56 11.50 2.69
CA LYS A 36 14.96 12.60 1.80
C LYS A 36 13.71 13.15 1.13
N THR A 37 13.04 14.12 1.76
CA THR A 37 11.85 14.76 1.23
C THR A 37 12.20 15.47 -0.08
N THR A 38 11.71 14.95 -1.20
CA THR A 38 11.87 15.58 -2.51
C THR A 38 10.71 16.56 -2.75
N TYR A 39 11.00 17.67 -3.42
CA TYR A 39 10.07 18.76 -3.71
C TYR A 39 9.82 18.82 -5.23
N VAL A 40 8.57 19.03 -5.62
CA VAL A 40 8.13 19.05 -7.03
C VAL A 40 7.37 20.34 -7.33
N CYS A 41 7.55 20.90 -8.52
CA CYS A 41 6.80 22.07 -8.96
C CYS A 41 5.37 21.66 -9.37
N PRO A 42 4.31 22.29 -8.82
CA PRO A 42 2.92 21.96 -9.15
C PRO A 42 2.56 22.06 -10.63
N MET A 43 3.26 22.93 -11.36
CA MET A 43 3.04 23.16 -12.79
C MET A 43 4.05 22.45 -13.70
N HIS A 44 5.13 21.93 -13.13
CA HIS A 44 6.20 21.27 -13.87
C HIS A 44 6.60 20.00 -13.11
N PRO A 45 5.85 18.90 -13.24
CA PRO A 45 6.12 17.65 -12.51
C PRO A 45 7.53 17.09 -12.73
N ASP A 46 8.16 17.46 -13.85
CA ASP A 46 9.53 17.07 -14.21
C ASP A 46 10.61 17.83 -13.40
N VAL A 47 10.23 18.91 -12.71
CA VAL A 47 11.14 19.68 -11.85
C VAL A 47 11.10 19.10 -10.44
N ILE A 48 12.08 18.26 -10.15
CA ILE A 48 12.26 17.59 -8.85
C ILE A 48 13.52 18.14 -8.20
N MET A 49 13.42 18.61 -6.96
CA MET A 49 14.52 19.19 -6.20
C MET A 49 14.62 18.52 -4.83
N ASP A 50 15.82 18.42 -4.30
CA ASP A 50 16.07 17.86 -2.96
C ASP A 50 15.81 18.88 -1.82
N LYS A 51 15.52 20.14 -2.16
CA LYS A 51 15.32 21.25 -1.22
C LYS A 51 14.07 22.03 -1.57
N SER A 52 13.45 22.61 -0.54
CA SER A 52 12.38 23.59 -0.73
C SER A 52 12.91 24.84 -1.43
N GLY A 53 12.02 25.56 -2.11
CA GLY A 53 12.41 26.79 -2.81
C GLY A 53 11.50 27.12 -3.98
N LYS A 54 11.98 28.02 -4.84
CA LYS A 54 11.28 28.43 -6.06
C LYS A 54 11.64 27.51 -7.22
N CYS A 55 10.65 27.20 -8.05
CA CYS A 55 10.84 26.47 -9.29
C CYS A 55 11.70 27.30 -10.26
N PRO A 56 12.79 26.77 -10.80
CA PRO A 56 13.64 27.48 -11.75
C PRO A 56 12.95 27.80 -13.09
N LYS A 57 11.89 27.07 -13.45
CA LYS A 57 11.15 27.31 -14.71
C LYS A 57 10.09 28.41 -14.60
N CYS A 58 9.45 28.57 -13.44
CA CYS A 58 8.28 29.43 -13.31
C CYS A 58 8.24 30.29 -12.04
N GLY A 59 9.27 30.22 -11.19
CA GLY A 59 9.39 31.04 -9.99
C GLY A 59 8.41 30.70 -8.85
N ARG A 60 7.47 29.77 -9.05
CA ARG A 60 6.49 29.35 -8.05
C ARG A 60 7.12 28.42 -7.00
N ASN A 61 6.60 28.43 -5.77
CA ASN A 61 7.09 27.56 -4.70
C ASN A 61 6.90 26.07 -5.03
N LEU A 62 7.94 25.28 -4.75
CA LEU A 62 7.92 23.83 -4.84
C LEU A 62 7.17 23.24 -3.65
N SER A 63 6.38 22.21 -3.88
CA SER A 63 5.64 21.48 -2.85
C SER A 63 6.30 20.15 -2.56
N PRO A 64 6.30 19.64 -1.32
CA PRO A 64 6.75 18.28 -1.02
C PRO A 64 6.03 17.26 -1.90
N LYS A 65 6.79 16.33 -2.49
CA LYS A 65 6.30 15.31 -3.42
C LYS A 65 5.16 14.48 -2.84
N GLU A 66 5.19 14.22 -1.54
CA GLU A 66 4.14 13.49 -0.83
C GLU A 66 2.81 14.26 -0.78
N LYS A 67 2.86 15.58 -0.55
CA LYS A 67 1.68 16.45 -0.56
C LYS A 67 1.09 16.54 -1.96
N MET A 68 1.93 16.70 -2.98
CA MET A 68 1.51 16.64 -4.39
C MET A 68 0.83 15.32 -4.76
N LYS A 69 1.36 14.20 -4.25
CA LYS A 69 0.80 12.86 -4.49
C LYS A 69 -0.56 12.67 -3.82
N MET A 70 -0.81 13.30 -2.66
CA MET A 70 -2.15 13.31 -2.04
C MET A 70 -3.12 14.24 -2.77
N GLU A 71 -2.71 15.49 -3.07
CA GLU A 71 -3.58 16.46 -3.76
C GLU A 71 -3.97 16.03 -5.18
N THR A 72 -3.05 15.38 -5.90
CA THR A 72 -3.30 14.88 -7.26
C THR A 72 -4.07 13.55 -7.26
N MET A 73 -4.11 12.84 -6.13
CA MET A 73 -4.75 11.52 -6.01
C MET A 73 -5.79 11.51 -4.90
N GLY A 74 -6.75 12.43 -4.97
CA GLY A 74 -7.94 12.34 -4.12
C GLY A 74 -8.56 10.95 -4.21
N ILE A 75 -9.02 10.44 -3.07
CA ILE A 75 -9.54 9.08 -2.92
C ILE A 75 -10.79 8.86 -3.77
N TYR A 76 -11.52 9.93 -4.08
CA TYR A 76 -12.72 9.93 -4.88
C TYR A 76 -12.56 10.86 -6.10
N GLU A 77 -13.09 10.45 -7.24
CA GLU A 77 -13.05 11.16 -8.51
C GLU A 77 -14.46 11.28 -9.12
N CYS A 78 -14.73 12.38 -9.82
CA CYS A 78 -15.99 12.55 -10.53
C CYS A 78 -15.95 11.82 -11.89
N PRO A 79 -16.89 10.89 -12.18
CA PRO A 79 -16.90 10.16 -13.45
C PRO A 79 -17.16 11.05 -14.68
N ALA A 80 -17.77 12.23 -14.48
CA ALA A 80 -18.11 13.16 -15.57
C ALA A 80 -17.07 14.27 -15.78
N HIS A 81 -16.16 14.50 -14.82
CA HIS A 81 -15.21 15.60 -14.86
C HIS A 81 -13.80 15.11 -14.49
N PRO A 82 -12.95 14.82 -15.48
CA PRO A 82 -11.55 14.48 -15.25
C PRO A 82 -10.85 15.58 -14.42
N GLY A 83 -10.11 15.17 -13.39
CA GLY A 83 -9.38 16.08 -12.50
C GLY A 83 -10.20 16.69 -11.36
N VAL A 84 -11.49 16.40 -11.23
CA VAL A 84 -12.25 16.72 -10.01
C VAL A 84 -12.11 15.58 -9.02
N THR A 85 -11.27 15.78 -8.01
CA THR A 85 -10.97 14.80 -6.97
C THR A 85 -11.47 15.28 -5.60
N SER A 86 -11.63 14.37 -4.65
CA SER A 86 -11.98 14.67 -3.26
C SER A 86 -11.44 13.57 -2.33
N ASP A 87 -11.08 13.95 -1.11
CA ASP A 87 -10.69 13.00 -0.07
C ASP A 87 -11.91 12.31 0.57
N LYS A 88 -13.12 12.86 0.38
CA LYS A 88 -14.34 12.39 1.05
C LYS A 88 -15.37 11.86 0.04
N PRO A 89 -16.15 10.85 0.41
CA PRO A 89 -17.30 10.44 -0.38
C PRO A 89 -18.33 11.58 -0.41
N GLY A 90 -19.05 11.72 -1.52
CA GLY A 90 -20.06 12.78 -1.64
C GLY A 90 -20.51 13.04 -3.07
N LYS A 91 -21.12 14.21 -3.25
CA LYS A 91 -21.52 14.74 -4.56
C LYS A 91 -20.39 15.62 -5.12
N CYS A 92 -20.20 15.54 -6.42
CA CYS A 92 -19.25 16.38 -7.14
C CYS A 92 -19.66 17.86 -6.99
N PRO A 93 -18.73 18.74 -6.60
CA PRO A 93 -19.05 20.16 -6.42
C PRO A 93 -19.40 20.88 -7.73
N LYS A 94 -19.06 20.30 -8.89
CA LYS A 94 -19.34 20.91 -10.21
C LYS A 94 -20.67 20.47 -10.84
N CYS A 95 -21.04 19.20 -10.75
CA CYS A 95 -22.25 18.67 -11.39
C CYS A 95 -23.22 17.96 -10.44
N GLY A 96 -22.91 17.86 -9.15
CA GLY A 96 -23.76 17.15 -8.18
C GLY A 96 -23.81 15.62 -8.34
N ALA A 97 -23.13 15.05 -9.34
CA ALA A 97 -23.03 13.60 -9.54
C ALA A 97 -22.30 12.91 -8.38
N LYS A 98 -22.64 11.67 -8.06
CA LYS A 98 -21.98 10.90 -6.99
C LYS A 98 -20.51 10.64 -7.36
N MET A 99 -19.61 10.95 -6.42
CA MET A 99 -18.18 10.71 -6.57
C MET A 99 -17.88 9.21 -6.42
N ASN A 100 -16.93 8.69 -7.20
CA ASN A 100 -16.52 7.29 -7.20
C ASN A 100 -15.12 7.14 -6.62
N LEU A 101 -14.82 6.02 -5.96
CA LEU A 101 -13.44 5.70 -5.57
C LEU A 101 -12.51 5.73 -6.80
N SER A 102 -11.34 6.34 -6.64
CA SER A 102 -10.33 6.43 -7.68
C SER A 102 -9.86 5.02 -8.08
N PRO A 103 -9.47 4.79 -9.34
CA PRO A 103 -8.97 3.49 -9.79
C PRO A 103 -7.83 2.95 -8.93
N LYS A 104 -6.95 3.83 -8.45
CA LYS A 104 -5.82 3.47 -7.59
C LYS A 104 -6.26 2.98 -6.21
N GLU A 105 -7.25 3.63 -5.59
CA GLU A 105 -7.77 3.18 -4.30
C GLU A 105 -8.63 1.92 -4.44
N LYS A 106 -9.37 1.78 -5.55
CA LYS A 106 -10.02 0.51 -5.92
C LYS A 106 -9.01 -0.63 -6.08
N MET A 107 -7.85 -0.35 -6.68
CA MET A 107 -6.78 -1.33 -6.80
C MET A 107 -6.12 -1.65 -5.46
N LYS A 108 -5.94 -0.69 -4.56
CA LYS A 108 -5.44 -0.97 -3.20
C LYS A 108 -6.41 -1.83 -2.38
N MET A 109 -7.70 -1.56 -2.46
CA MET A 109 -8.72 -2.42 -1.82
C MET A 109 -8.80 -3.80 -2.49
N GLY A 110 -8.56 -3.89 -3.80
CA GLY A 110 -8.50 -5.16 -4.53
C GLY A 110 -7.19 -5.93 -4.39
N ALA A 111 -6.14 -5.29 -3.85
CA ALA A 111 -4.80 -5.81 -3.68
C ALA A 111 -4.33 -5.80 -2.21
N MET A 112 -5.25 -5.64 -1.24
CA MET A 112 -4.95 -6.01 0.14
C MET A 112 -4.68 -7.50 0.17
N LYS A 113 -3.39 -7.84 0.26
CA LYS A 113 -2.94 -9.22 0.40
C LYS A 113 -3.44 -9.72 1.75
N THR A 114 -4.43 -10.60 1.75
CA THR A 114 -4.83 -11.29 2.96
C THR A 114 -3.89 -12.46 3.17
N TYR A 115 -3.33 -12.55 4.36
CA TYR A 115 -2.43 -13.60 4.79
C TYR A 115 -3.21 -14.58 5.67
N THR A 116 -3.23 -15.85 5.33
CA THR A 116 -3.94 -16.87 6.11
C THR A 116 -3.02 -17.95 6.66
N CYS A 117 -3.39 -18.52 7.80
CA CYS A 117 -2.60 -19.60 8.40
C CYS A 117 -2.97 -20.93 7.74
N PRO A 118 -2.01 -21.70 7.19
CA PRO A 118 -2.29 -22.99 6.55
C PRO A 118 -2.90 -24.04 7.48
N MET A 119 -2.74 -23.87 8.80
CA MET A 119 -3.34 -24.76 9.82
C MET A 119 -4.60 -24.18 10.48
N HIS A 120 -4.83 -22.87 10.35
CA HIS A 120 -5.97 -22.18 10.97
C HIS A 120 -6.60 -21.26 9.92
N PRO A 121 -7.47 -21.80 9.04
CA PRO A 121 -8.12 -21.02 7.97
C PRO A 121 -8.89 -19.80 8.48
N ASP A 122 -9.38 -19.86 9.73
CA ASP A 122 -10.07 -18.75 10.40
C ASP A 122 -9.14 -17.60 10.84
N VAL A 123 -7.82 -17.75 10.67
CA VAL A 123 -6.83 -16.73 11.01
C VAL A 123 -6.39 -16.05 9.73
N ALA A 124 -6.93 -14.85 9.52
CA ALA A 124 -6.58 -13.95 8.42
C ALA A 124 -5.95 -12.65 8.96
N SER A 125 -5.02 -12.07 8.20
CA SER A 125 -4.34 -10.82 8.53
C SER A 125 -4.10 -10.01 7.27
N ASP A 126 -4.16 -8.69 7.37
CA ASP A 126 -3.80 -7.77 6.26
C ASP A 126 -2.28 -7.56 6.15
N LYS A 127 -1.51 -8.21 7.02
CA LYS A 127 -0.05 -8.11 7.12
C LYS A 127 0.59 -9.48 7.18
N SER A 128 1.78 -9.60 6.59
CA SER A 128 2.64 -10.76 6.77
C SER A 128 3.02 -10.92 8.24
N GLY A 129 3.26 -12.16 8.66
CA GLY A 129 3.63 -12.44 10.05
C GLY A 129 3.41 -13.89 10.43
N LYS A 130 3.51 -14.16 11.74
CA LYS A 130 3.25 -15.48 12.32
C LYS A 130 1.82 -15.58 12.80
N CYS A 131 1.21 -16.75 12.60
CA CYS A 131 -0.09 -17.07 13.13
C CYS A 131 -0.07 -17.00 14.66
N PRO A 132 -0.97 -16.25 15.30
CA PRO A 132 -1.04 -16.15 16.76
C PRO A 132 -1.44 -17.47 17.44
N LYS A 133 -2.06 -18.41 16.72
CA LYS A 133 -2.49 -19.70 17.28
C LYS A 133 -1.41 -20.77 17.27
N CYS A 134 -0.55 -20.81 16.24
CA CYS A 134 0.45 -21.88 16.10
C CYS A 134 1.86 -21.42 15.74
N GLY A 135 2.11 -20.11 15.63
CA GLY A 135 3.44 -19.57 15.34
C GLY A 135 3.97 -19.83 13.92
N MET A 136 3.24 -20.58 13.09
CA MET A 136 3.60 -20.77 11.68
C MET A 136 3.42 -19.48 10.89
N GLU A 137 4.25 -19.31 9.86
CA GLU A 137 4.17 -18.16 8.97
C GLU A 137 2.85 -18.15 8.19
N LEU A 138 2.19 -16.99 8.14
CA LEU A 138 0.98 -16.77 7.37
C LEU A 138 1.36 -16.70 5.89
N LYS A 139 0.65 -17.45 5.04
CA LYS A 139 0.90 -17.47 3.61
C LYS A 139 0.07 -16.40 2.92
N GLU A 140 0.64 -15.76 1.91
CA GLU A 140 -0.10 -14.86 1.03
C GLU A 140 -1.21 -15.64 0.34
N GLU A 141 -2.45 -15.33 0.69
CA GLU A 141 -3.58 -15.80 -0.07
C GLU A 141 -3.79 -14.78 -1.18
N ALA A 142 -3.41 -15.16 -2.39
CA ALA A 142 -3.82 -14.45 -3.58
C ALA A 142 -5.35 -14.55 -3.63
N GLN A 143 -6.05 -13.55 -3.08
CA GLN A 143 -7.50 -13.47 -3.12
C GLN A 143 -7.96 -13.31 -4.57
N SER A 144 -8.04 -14.41 -5.29
CA SER A 144 -9.12 -14.69 -6.22
C SER A 144 -9.89 -15.85 -5.61
N VAL A 145 -10.64 -15.59 -4.52
CA VAL A 145 -11.74 -16.48 -4.17
C VAL A 145 -12.73 -16.30 -5.31
N GLN A 146 -12.62 -17.18 -6.29
CA GLN A 146 -13.45 -17.15 -7.49
C GLN A 146 -14.89 -17.41 -7.04
N THR A 147 -15.66 -16.35 -6.84
CA THR A 147 -17.08 -16.49 -6.52
C THR A 147 -17.82 -16.82 -7.80
N TYR A 148 -18.44 -18.00 -7.82
CA TYR A 148 -19.32 -18.46 -8.88
C TYR A 148 -20.75 -18.05 -8.57
N SER A 149 -21.49 -17.53 -9.54
CA SER A 149 -22.89 -17.13 -9.43
C SER A 149 -23.75 -17.75 -10.54
N CYS A 150 -25.01 -18.04 -10.26
CA CYS A 150 -25.93 -18.52 -11.29
C CYS A 150 -26.41 -17.35 -12.18
N PRO A 151 -26.31 -17.44 -13.52
CA PRO A 151 -26.79 -16.40 -14.43
C PRO A 151 -28.27 -16.03 -14.27
N ASN A 152 -29.09 -17.02 -13.91
CA ASN A 152 -30.54 -16.84 -13.77
C ASN A 152 -30.95 -16.54 -12.31
N HIS A 153 -30.07 -16.80 -11.34
CA HIS A 153 -30.34 -16.67 -9.91
C HIS A 153 -29.15 -15.97 -9.22
N PRO A 154 -29.05 -14.65 -9.32
CA PRO A 154 -27.89 -13.89 -8.81
C PRO A 154 -27.72 -13.97 -7.29
N GLU A 155 -28.76 -14.39 -6.57
CA GLU A 155 -28.72 -14.69 -5.13
C GLU A 155 -27.92 -15.95 -4.78
N ILE A 156 -27.62 -16.82 -5.76
CA ILE A 156 -26.93 -18.09 -5.53
C ILE A 156 -25.46 -17.91 -5.90
N THR A 157 -24.62 -17.77 -4.87
CA THR A 157 -23.17 -17.69 -4.97
C THR A 157 -22.48 -18.89 -4.31
N SER A 158 -21.33 -19.29 -4.83
CA SER A 158 -20.52 -20.42 -4.35
C SER A 158 -19.03 -20.11 -4.52
N ASP A 159 -18.20 -20.61 -3.61
CA ASP A 159 -16.73 -20.52 -3.73
C ASP A 159 -16.15 -21.63 -4.62
N LYS A 160 -17.00 -22.55 -5.11
CA LYS A 160 -16.62 -23.68 -5.96
C LYS A 160 -17.46 -23.73 -7.23
N PRO A 161 -16.87 -24.21 -8.36
CA PRO A 161 -17.63 -24.58 -9.55
C PRO A 161 -18.72 -25.60 -9.20
N GLY A 162 -19.87 -25.50 -9.87
CA GLY A 162 -20.96 -26.44 -9.62
C GLY A 162 -22.23 -26.11 -10.39
N LYS A 163 -23.29 -26.87 -10.10
CA LYS A 163 -24.63 -26.61 -10.62
C LYS A 163 -25.40 -25.77 -9.61
N CYS A 164 -26.19 -24.84 -10.12
CA CYS A 164 -27.10 -24.04 -9.32
C CYS A 164 -28.13 -24.94 -8.61
N SER A 165 -28.30 -24.75 -7.31
CA SER A 165 -29.24 -25.53 -6.48
C SER A 165 -30.71 -25.35 -6.86
N LYS A 166 -31.09 -24.20 -7.45
CA LYS A 166 -32.47 -23.94 -7.89
C LYS A 166 -32.78 -24.39 -9.32
N CYS A 167 -31.93 -24.11 -10.30
CA CYS A 167 -32.23 -24.39 -11.72
C CYS A 167 -31.32 -25.43 -12.39
N GLY A 168 -30.34 -26.00 -11.68
CA GLY A 168 -29.42 -27.01 -12.22
C GLY A 168 -28.42 -26.51 -13.27
N THR A 169 -28.52 -25.25 -13.69
CA THR A 169 -27.60 -24.59 -14.63
C THR A 169 -26.22 -24.40 -13.99
N SER A 170 -25.15 -24.52 -14.78
CA SER A 170 -23.78 -24.32 -14.29
C SER A 170 -23.56 -22.90 -13.75
N LEU A 171 -22.99 -22.81 -12.56
CA LEU A 171 -22.55 -21.56 -11.97
C LEU A 171 -21.37 -21.02 -12.79
N ASN A 172 -21.40 -19.71 -13.06
CA ASN A 172 -20.37 -19.02 -13.81
C ASN A 172 -19.57 -18.12 -12.89
N LEU A 173 -18.30 -17.86 -13.22
CA LEU A 173 -17.52 -16.81 -12.56
C LEU A 173 -18.33 -15.51 -12.53
N SER A 174 -18.43 -14.93 -11.33
CA SER A 174 -19.10 -13.65 -11.10
C SER A 174 -18.59 -12.61 -12.11
N PRO A 175 -19.45 -11.71 -12.63
CA PRO A 175 -19.03 -10.60 -13.49
C PRO A 175 -17.88 -9.78 -12.88
N LYS A 176 -17.83 -9.68 -11.55
CA LYS A 176 -16.74 -9.02 -10.80
C LYS A 176 -15.42 -9.77 -10.96
N GLU A 177 -15.45 -11.10 -10.89
CA GLU A 177 -14.27 -11.95 -11.09
C GLU A 177 -13.85 -12.00 -12.57
N LYS A 178 -14.81 -12.03 -13.51
CA LYS A 178 -14.53 -11.90 -14.95
C LYS A 178 -13.85 -10.57 -15.28
N MET A 179 -14.36 -9.46 -14.77
CA MET A 179 -13.70 -8.16 -14.90
C MET A 179 -12.33 -8.13 -14.21
N LYS A 180 -12.16 -8.79 -13.05
CA LYS A 180 -10.87 -8.86 -12.36
C LYS A 180 -9.84 -9.63 -13.19
N MET A 181 -10.21 -10.77 -13.77
CA MET A 181 -9.34 -11.53 -14.67
C MET A 181 -9.03 -10.77 -15.96
N GLU A 182 -9.99 -10.04 -16.53
CA GLU A 182 -9.76 -9.21 -17.72
C GLU A 182 -8.88 -8.00 -17.44
N VAL A 183 -9.04 -7.35 -16.29
CA VAL A 183 -8.20 -6.21 -15.84
C VAL A 183 -6.79 -6.64 -15.43
N MET A 184 -6.61 -7.90 -15.00
CA MET A 184 -5.30 -8.46 -14.69
C MET A 184 -4.48 -8.83 -15.94
N LYS A 185 -5.10 -8.89 -17.13
CA LYS A 185 -4.39 -9.10 -18.39
C LYS A 185 -3.66 -7.83 -18.79
N ILE A 186 -2.34 -7.87 -18.70
CA ILE A 186 -1.49 -6.79 -19.20
C ILE A 186 -1.13 -7.13 -20.64
N TYR A 187 -1.41 -6.22 -21.56
CA TYR A 187 -1.03 -6.32 -22.96
C TYR A 187 0.26 -5.54 -23.19
N THR A 188 1.18 -6.09 -23.98
CA THR A 188 2.45 -5.45 -24.33
C THR A 188 2.60 -5.34 -25.85
N CYS A 189 3.18 -4.25 -26.33
CA CYS A 189 3.51 -4.13 -27.74
C CYS A 189 4.73 -5.01 -28.08
N PRO A 190 4.66 -5.88 -29.11
CA PRO A 190 5.78 -6.73 -29.49
C PRO A 190 7.00 -5.95 -30.01
N MET A 191 6.82 -4.71 -30.47
CA MET A 191 7.90 -3.84 -30.96
C MET A 191 8.38 -2.83 -29.91
N HIS A 192 7.58 -2.57 -28.88
CA HIS A 192 7.85 -1.55 -27.88
C HIS A 192 7.58 -2.14 -26.50
N SER A 193 8.59 -2.74 -25.90
CA SER A 193 8.51 -3.41 -24.59
C SER A 193 8.13 -2.46 -23.44
N ASP A 194 8.29 -1.16 -23.65
CA ASP A 194 7.90 -0.08 -22.76
C ASP A 194 6.40 0.28 -22.87
N VAL A 195 5.71 -0.18 -23.91
CA VAL A 195 4.28 0.09 -24.13
C VAL A 195 3.45 -1.06 -23.61
N THR A 196 2.78 -0.81 -22.48
CA THR A 196 1.84 -1.74 -21.85
C THR A 196 0.44 -1.14 -21.74
N SER A 197 -0.59 -1.99 -21.71
CA SER A 197 -1.99 -1.60 -21.64
C SER A 197 -2.77 -2.60 -20.78
N SER A 198 -3.75 -2.12 -20.02
CA SER A 198 -4.70 -2.98 -19.30
C SER A 198 -5.92 -3.37 -20.15
N LYS A 199 -5.88 -3.09 -21.46
CA LYS A 199 -6.94 -3.38 -22.43
C LYS A 199 -6.35 -3.90 -23.74
N PRO A 200 -7.02 -4.84 -24.42
CA PRO A 200 -6.65 -5.24 -25.76
C PRO A 200 -6.81 -4.07 -26.75
N GLY A 201 -6.02 -4.07 -27.82
CA GLY A 201 -6.11 -3.03 -28.84
C GLY A 201 -4.82 -2.86 -29.64
N LYS A 202 -4.79 -1.79 -30.44
CA LYS A 202 -3.61 -1.39 -31.22
C LYS A 202 -2.67 -0.56 -30.35
N CYS A 203 -1.38 -0.84 -30.48
CA CYS A 203 -0.33 -0.06 -29.84
C CYS A 203 -0.41 1.41 -30.31
N PRO A 204 -0.45 2.39 -29.40
CA PRO A 204 -0.54 3.80 -29.75
C PRO A 204 0.71 4.34 -30.48
N LYS A 205 1.86 3.66 -30.38
CA LYS A 205 3.11 4.08 -31.03
C LYS A 205 3.24 3.58 -32.47
N CYS A 206 2.88 2.32 -32.72
CA CYS A 206 3.12 1.67 -34.02
C CYS A 206 1.87 1.10 -34.70
N GLY A 207 0.70 1.21 -34.07
CA GLY A 207 -0.57 0.71 -34.62
C GLY A 207 -0.70 -0.82 -34.68
N MET A 208 0.35 -1.55 -34.29
CA MET A 208 0.38 -3.01 -34.26
C MET A 208 -0.44 -3.54 -33.09
N GLU A 209 -1.09 -4.68 -33.27
CA GLU A 209 -1.92 -5.31 -32.24
C GLU A 209 -1.08 -5.71 -31.01
N MET A 210 -1.57 -5.36 -29.82
CA MET A 210 -0.88 -5.65 -28.56
C MET A 210 -1.09 -7.11 -28.15
N LYS A 211 -0.04 -7.76 -27.66
CA LYS A 211 -0.08 -9.16 -27.24
C LYS A 211 -0.34 -9.27 -25.73
N GLU A 212 -1.18 -10.21 -25.33
CA GLU A 212 -1.39 -10.54 -23.91
C GLU A 212 -0.09 -11.06 -23.30
N LYS A 213 0.33 -10.46 -22.18
CA LYS A 213 1.49 -10.84 -21.40
C LYS A 213 0.98 -11.64 -20.20
N ASN A 214 1.10 -12.96 -20.31
CA ASN A 214 0.82 -13.91 -19.21
C ASN A 214 1.89 -13.84 -18.13
#